data_AF-A0A4R2NE44-F1
#
_entry.id   AF-A0A4R2NE44-F1
#
_cell.length_a   1.000
_cell.length_b   1.000
_cell.length_c   1.000
_cell.angle_alpha   90.00
_cell.angle_beta   90.00
_cell.angle_gamma   90.00
#
_symmetry.space_group_name_H-M   'P 1'
#
loop_
_entity.id
_entity.type
_entity.pdbx_description
1 polymer ?
#
loop_
_entity_poly.entity_id
_entity_poly.type
_entity_poly.pdbx_seq_one_letter_code
_entity_poly.pdbx_strand_id
1 'polypeptide(L)'
;MRKILVITGMILLLMITYTEAKEIENKEVMPPFNEYHDREKNQTYGNFLLELCRGDIIRAMKDYYDGHDIDGYATPWWEQYDMVSISEAKQEGIQAYPFIVTFTLIPQENNGNDEPQNLGTDTLYFAINPSLFTTKDFQKGHYPVKLLKYEHHEPPNQSND
;
A
#
# COMPACT_ATOMS: atom_id res chain seq x y z
N MET A 1 -43.25 34.07 -27.76
CA MET A 1 -41.92 33.76 -28.35
C MET A 1 -40.79 33.81 -27.33
N ARG A 2 -40.56 34.90 -26.58
CA ARG A 2 -39.49 34.98 -25.55
C ARG A 2 -39.51 33.85 -24.51
N LYS A 3 -40.69 33.46 -24.01
CA LYS A 3 -40.83 32.38 -23.02
C LYS A 3 -40.44 30.99 -23.55
N ILE A 4 -40.67 30.74 -24.85
CA ILE A 4 -40.34 29.46 -25.48
C ILE A 4 -38.82 29.34 -25.62
N LEU A 5 -38.14 30.41 -26.04
CA LEU A 5 -36.68 30.46 -26.18
C LEU A 5 -35.93 30.19 -24.86
N VAL A 6 -36.46 30.68 -23.73
CA VAL A 6 -35.87 30.45 -22.40
C VAL A 6 -36.00 28.98 -21.97
N ILE A 7 -37.16 28.37 -22.22
CA ILE A 7 -37.40 26.96 -21.87
C ILE A 7 -36.51 26.05 -22.72
N THR A 8 -36.39 26.31 -24.03
CA THR A 8 -35.50 25.53 -24.90
C THR A 8 -34.03 25.65 -24.48
N GLY A 9 -33.59 26.84 -24.05
CA GLY A 9 -32.24 27.04 -23.53
C GLY A 9 -31.96 26.27 -22.23
N MET A 10 -32.91 26.24 -21.30
CA MET A 10 -32.78 25.47 -20.05
C MET A 10 -32.72 23.96 -20.28
N ILE A 11 -33.51 23.44 -21.22
CA ILE A 11 -33.48 22.00 -21.57
C ILE A 11 -32.12 21.62 -22.18
N LEU A 12 -31.55 22.49 -23.02
CA LEU A 12 -30.24 22.24 -23.62
C LEU A 12 -29.14 22.25 -22.54
N LEU A 13 -29.21 23.17 -21.58
CA LEU A 13 -28.26 23.27 -20.47
C LEU A 13 -28.30 22.01 -19.58
N LEU A 14 -29.50 21.51 -19.29
CA LEU A 14 -29.70 20.27 -18.52
C LEU A 14 -29.12 19.04 -19.24
N MET A 15 -29.22 18.97 -20.56
CA MET A 15 -28.63 17.86 -21.33
C MET A 15 -27.10 17.86 -21.28
N ILE A 16 -26.45 19.02 -21.36
CA ILE A 16 -24.98 19.14 -21.30
C ILE A 16 -24.45 18.63 -19.94
N THR A 17 -25.11 19.01 -18.84
CA THR A 17 -24.74 18.52 -17.50
C THR A 17 -24.97 17.03 -17.30
N TYR A 18 -25.90 16.42 -18.05
CA TYR A 18 -26.20 15.00 -17.95
C TYR A 18 -25.14 14.13 -18.66
N THR A 19 -24.55 14.65 -19.74
CA THR A 19 -23.42 14.00 -20.43
C THR A 19 -22.13 14.04 -19.60
N GLU A 20 -21.81 15.15 -18.95
CA GLU A 20 -20.63 15.25 -18.08
C GLU A 20 -20.77 14.37 -16.83
N ALA A 21 -21.96 14.28 -16.24
CA ALA A 21 -22.22 13.40 -15.09
C ALA A 21 -22.09 11.90 -15.44
N LYS A 22 -22.41 11.52 -16.69
CA LYS A 22 -22.31 10.13 -17.15
C LYS A 22 -20.88 9.73 -17.52
N GLU A 23 -20.02 10.70 -17.84
CA GLU A 23 -18.59 10.45 -18.10
C GLU A 23 -17.81 10.19 -16.80
N ILE A 24 -18.27 10.72 -15.66
CA ILE A 24 -17.75 10.42 -14.32
C ILE A 24 -18.22 9.04 -13.82
N GLU A 25 -19.27 8.46 -14.42
CA GLU A 25 -19.73 7.08 -14.15
C GLU A 25 -19.11 6.04 -15.10
N ASN A 26 -18.11 6.41 -15.91
CA ASN A 26 -17.15 5.41 -16.34
C ASN A 26 -16.31 5.09 -15.12
N LYS A 27 -16.73 4.04 -14.40
CA LYS A 27 -15.90 3.35 -13.42
C LYS A 27 -14.49 3.29 -14.02
N GLU A 28 -13.56 4.02 -13.41
CA GLU A 28 -12.16 3.65 -13.47
C GLU A 28 -12.14 2.22 -12.95
N VAL A 29 -12.27 1.27 -13.87
CA VAL A 29 -12.00 -0.13 -13.60
C VAL A 29 -10.51 -0.11 -13.37
N MET A 30 -10.14 0.03 -12.10
CA MET A 30 -8.77 -0.04 -11.67
C MET A 30 -8.24 -1.38 -12.21
N PRO A 31 -7.32 -1.36 -13.19
CA PRO A 31 -6.87 -2.58 -13.83
C PRO A 31 -6.27 -3.49 -12.76
N PRO A 32 -6.39 -4.82 -12.91
CA PRO A 32 -5.78 -5.76 -11.98
C PRO A 32 -4.30 -5.41 -11.80
N PHE A 33 -3.89 -5.17 -10.55
CA PHE A 33 -2.58 -4.65 -10.16
C PHE A 33 -1.39 -5.42 -10.74
N ASN A 34 -1.62 -6.68 -11.07
CA ASN A 34 -0.69 -7.69 -11.54
C ASN A 34 -0.57 -7.78 -13.07
N GLU A 35 -1.34 -6.99 -13.85
CA GLU A 35 -1.23 -6.96 -15.32
C GLU A 35 -0.27 -5.89 -15.86
N TYR A 36 0.28 -5.02 -15.01
CA TYR A 36 1.30 -4.07 -15.46
C TYR A 36 2.65 -4.77 -15.67
N HIS A 37 3.02 -4.95 -16.94
CA HIS A 37 4.41 -5.12 -17.37
C HIS A 37 5.21 -3.80 -17.34
N ASP A 38 4.64 -2.73 -16.77
CA ASP A 38 5.23 -1.40 -16.70
C ASP A 38 6.03 -1.23 -15.39
N ARG A 39 7.34 -1.44 -15.51
CA ARG A 39 8.33 -1.40 -14.44
C ARG A 39 8.25 -0.14 -13.57
N GLU A 40 8.14 1.03 -14.20
CA GLU A 40 8.24 2.31 -13.51
C GLU A 40 6.99 2.58 -12.65
N LYS A 41 5.82 2.16 -13.15
CA LYS A 41 4.56 2.28 -12.41
C LYS A 41 4.55 1.36 -11.18
N ASN A 42 4.95 0.10 -11.34
CA ASN A 42 4.98 -0.84 -10.22
C ASN A 42 5.95 -0.39 -9.11
N GLN A 43 7.12 0.16 -9.48
CA GLN A 43 8.05 0.74 -8.51
C GLN A 43 7.48 1.97 -7.81
N THR A 44 6.81 2.86 -8.55
CA THR A 44 6.17 4.05 -7.98
C THR A 44 5.09 3.68 -6.97
N TYR A 45 4.23 2.71 -7.30
CA TYR A 45 3.20 2.22 -6.38
C TYR A 45 3.78 1.51 -5.16
N GLY A 46 4.81 0.68 -5.35
CA GLY A 46 5.53 0.04 -4.25
C GLY A 46 6.09 1.07 -3.27
N ASN A 47 6.79 2.10 -3.78
CA ASN A 47 7.32 3.19 -2.97
C ASN A 47 6.23 3.97 -2.23
N PHE A 48 5.10 4.24 -2.89
CA PHE A 48 3.96 4.90 -2.25
C PHE A 48 3.41 4.07 -1.08
N LEU A 49 3.25 2.75 -1.25
CA LEU A 49 2.76 1.87 -0.19
C LEU A 49 3.76 1.72 0.95
N LEU A 50 5.06 1.69 0.65
CA LEU A 50 6.12 1.70 1.66
C LEU A 50 6.05 2.96 2.51
N GLU A 51 5.88 4.14 1.90
CA GLU A 51 5.77 5.39 2.64
C GLU A 51 4.47 5.44 3.46
N LEU A 52 3.35 5.02 2.87
CA LEU A 52 2.05 4.97 3.53
C LEU A 52 2.07 4.07 4.78
N CYS A 53 2.77 2.93 4.71
CA CYS A 53 2.81 1.92 5.78
C CYS A 53 4.08 2.01 6.64
N ARG A 54 4.98 2.98 6.39
CA ARG A 54 6.31 3.07 7.03
C ARG A 54 6.26 2.95 8.55
N GLY A 55 5.33 3.65 9.18
CA GLY A 55 5.18 3.64 10.63
C GLY A 55 4.79 2.26 11.19
N ASP A 56 3.93 1.53 10.49
CA ASP A 56 3.50 0.18 10.89
C ASP A 56 4.58 -0.87 10.57
N ILE A 57 5.33 -0.70 9.48
CA ILE A 57 6.50 -1.52 9.14
C ILE A 57 7.58 -1.40 10.22
N ILE A 58 8.01 -0.17 10.53
CA ILE A 58 9.05 0.05 11.55
C ILE A 58 8.60 -0.46 12.92
N ARG A 59 7.32 -0.27 13.28
CA ARG A 59 6.78 -0.83 14.53
C ARG A 59 6.89 -2.35 14.55
N ALA A 60 6.44 -3.02 13.48
CA ALA A 60 6.51 -4.47 13.38
C ALA A 60 7.96 -5.01 13.46
N MET A 61 8.91 -4.33 12.81
CA MET A 61 10.33 -4.69 12.88
C MET A 61 10.89 -4.53 14.30
N LYS A 62 10.59 -3.41 14.97
CA LYS A 62 11.01 -3.17 16.37
C LYS A 62 10.42 -4.20 17.33
N ASP A 63 9.16 -4.58 17.12
CA ASP A 63 8.49 -5.61 17.93
C ASP A 63 9.12 -7.00 17.71
N TYR A 64 9.59 -7.30 16.49
CA TYR A 64 10.21 -8.59 16.17
C TYR A 64 11.66 -8.67 16.69
N TYR A 65 12.48 -7.67 16.41
CA TYR A 65 13.89 -7.59 16.81
C TYR A 65 14.08 -6.96 18.19
N ASP A 66 13.21 -7.28 19.15
CA ASP A 66 13.22 -6.69 20.50
C ASP A 66 14.66 -6.46 21.03
N GLY A 67 14.99 -5.21 21.37
CA GLY A 67 16.33 -4.80 21.82
C GLY A 67 17.31 -4.28 20.75
N HIS A 68 17.00 -4.40 19.46
CA HIS A 68 17.75 -3.79 18.37
C HIS A 68 17.25 -2.37 18.06
N ASP A 69 18.15 -1.45 17.70
CA ASP A 69 17.77 -0.09 17.27
C ASP A 69 17.50 -0.06 15.76
N ILE A 70 16.34 -0.57 15.37
CA ILE A 70 15.89 -0.54 13.97
C ILE A 70 15.40 0.88 13.62
N ASP A 71 16.13 1.59 12.77
CA ASP A 71 15.76 2.94 12.31
C ASP A 71 15.36 3.02 10.83
N GLY A 72 15.53 1.92 10.10
CA GLY A 72 15.24 1.87 8.68
C GLY A 72 15.19 0.47 8.08
N TYR A 73 15.01 0.47 6.77
CA TYR A 73 15.04 -0.72 5.93
C TYR A 73 15.48 -0.35 4.52
N ALA A 74 16.14 -1.28 3.85
CA ALA A 74 16.41 -1.22 2.42
C ALA A 74 15.44 -2.12 1.65
N THR A 75 15.35 -1.92 0.34
CA THR A 75 14.59 -2.79 -0.57
C THR A 75 15.54 -3.81 -1.22
N PRO A 76 15.14 -5.08 -1.36
CA PRO A 76 15.97 -6.10 -2.02
C PRO A 76 16.19 -5.74 -3.50
N TRP A 77 17.45 -5.55 -3.90
CA TRP A 77 17.79 -5.22 -5.29
C TRP A 77 17.59 -6.38 -6.27
N TRP A 78 17.51 -7.62 -5.74
CA TRP A 78 17.37 -8.86 -6.51
C TRP A 78 15.92 -9.24 -6.79
N GLU A 79 14.97 -8.79 -5.97
CA GLU A 79 13.54 -8.87 -6.24
C GLU A 79 13.11 -7.61 -6.99
N GLN A 80 13.44 -7.56 -8.28
CA GLN A 80 13.33 -6.32 -9.08
C GLN A 80 11.89 -5.77 -9.22
N TYR A 81 10.87 -6.51 -8.77
CA TYR A 81 9.44 -6.16 -8.90
C TYR A 81 8.54 -6.60 -7.73
N ASP A 82 9.03 -7.38 -6.76
CA ASP A 82 8.18 -8.10 -5.78
C ASP A 82 8.30 -7.57 -4.34
N MET A 83 9.01 -6.44 -4.13
CA MET A 83 9.11 -5.81 -2.80
C MET A 83 7.75 -5.47 -2.19
N VAL A 84 6.72 -5.27 -3.02
CA VAL A 84 5.34 -5.08 -2.61
C VAL A 84 4.42 -5.89 -3.51
N SER A 85 3.58 -6.72 -2.90
CA SER A 85 2.51 -7.44 -3.59
C SER A 85 1.17 -7.13 -2.93
N ILE A 86 0.11 -7.04 -3.74
CA ILE A 86 -1.25 -6.76 -3.28
C ILE A 86 -2.16 -7.88 -3.76
N SER A 87 -2.98 -8.38 -2.85
CA SER A 87 -4.01 -9.37 -3.16
C SER A 87 -5.32 -9.01 -2.46
N GLU A 88 -6.44 -9.48 -3.02
CA GLU A 88 -7.73 -9.38 -2.34
C GLU A 88 -7.77 -10.29 -1.11
N ALA A 89 -8.31 -9.78 0.01
CA ALA A 89 -8.50 -10.57 1.20
C ALA A 89 -9.68 -11.55 1.00
N LYS A 90 -9.35 -12.80 0.65
CA LYS A 90 -10.35 -13.89 0.49
C LYS A 90 -10.57 -14.71 1.77
N GLN A 91 -9.94 -14.32 2.88
CA GLN A 91 -9.88 -15.12 4.09
C GLN A 91 -11.01 -14.78 5.09
N GLU A 92 -11.68 -15.81 5.62
CA GLU A 92 -12.66 -15.66 6.70
C GLU A 92 -11.98 -15.08 7.96
N GLY A 93 -12.65 -14.13 8.63
CA GLY A 93 -12.15 -13.48 9.86
C GLY A 93 -11.42 -12.15 9.67
N ILE A 94 -11.19 -11.70 8.43
CA ILE A 94 -10.53 -10.42 8.10
C ILE A 94 -11.49 -9.48 7.31
N GLN A 95 -12.80 -9.70 7.41
CA GLN A 95 -13.84 -8.99 6.61
C GLN A 95 -13.76 -7.45 6.62
N ALA A 96 -13.16 -6.86 7.65
CA ALA A 96 -12.97 -5.41 7.73
C ALA A 96 -11.84 -4.89 6.83
N TYR A 97 -11.03 -5.76 6.21
CA TYR A 97 -9.89 -5.38 5.39
C TYR A 97 -10.02 -6.01 4.00
N PRO A 98 -10.23 -5.21 2.94
CA PRO A 98 -10.40 -5.73 1.57
C PRO A 98 -9.11 -6.24 0.93
N PHE A 99 -7.93 -5.84 1.43
CA PHE A 99 -6.65 -6.16 0.80
C PHE A 99 -5.66 -6.79 1.79
N ILE A 100 -4.81 -7.66 1.26
CA ILE A 100 -3.57 -8.12 1.88
C ILE A 100 -2.41 -7.56 1.07
N VAL A 101 -1.53 -6.83 1.74
CA VAL A 101 -0.31 -6.26 1.17
C VAL A 101 0.90 -6.94 1.82
N THR A 102 1.74 -7.50 0.98
CA THR A 102 2.98 -8.17 1.39
C THR A 102 4.16 -7.26 1.07
N PHE A 103 5.05 -7.05 2.04
CA PHE A 103 6.29 -6.29 1.86
C PHE A 103 7.49 -7.20 2.07
N THR A 104 8.44 -7.18 1.15
CA THR A 104 9.76 -7.83 1.32
C THR A 104 10.83 -6.76 1.49
N LEU A 105 11.52 -6.76 2.63
CA LEU A 105 12.42 -5.69 3.05
C LEU A 105 13.69 -6.22 3.70
N ILE A 106 14.72 -5.38 3.77
CA ILE A 106 15.98 -5.67 4.47
C ILE A 106 16.04 -4.74 5.68
N PRO A 107 15.72 -5.22 6.89
CA PRO A 107 15.82 -4.41 8.10
C PRO A 107 17.26 -3.95 8.34
N GLN A 108 17.40 -2.73 8.81
CA GLN A 108 18.68 -2.10 9.09
C GLN A 108 18.76 -1.73 10.55
N GLU A 109 19.78 -2.25 11.23
CA GLU A 109 20.12 -1.88 12.59
C GLU A 109 21.14 -0.75 12.60
N ASN A 110 20.85 0.26 13.42
CA ASN A 110 21.81 1.28 13.77
C ASN A 110 22.62 0.83 14.99
N ASN A 111 23.84 0.37 14.75
CA ASN A 111 24.78 -0.06 15.79
C ASN A 111 25.80 1.04 16.16
N GLY A 112 25.56 2.30 15.76
CA GLY A 112 26.45 3.43 16.01
C GLY A 112 27.67 3.51 15.08
N ASN A 113 27.74 2.66 14.05
CA ASN A 113 28.74 2.74 12.99
C ASN A 113 28.24 3.65 11.83
N ASP A 114 29.17 4.06 10.95
CA ASP A 114 28.85 4.91 9.80
C ASP A 114 27.94 4.23 8.76
N GLU A 115 27.84 2.89 8.78
CA GLU A 115 26.98 2.11 7.89
C GLU A 115 26.03 1.20 8.69
N PRO A 116 24.70 1.23 8.39
CA PRO A 116 23.73 0.36 9.04
C PRO A 116 23.98 -1.11 8.72
N GLN A 117 23.75 -1.98 9.71
CA GLN A 117 23.91 -3.42 9.54
C GLN A 117 22.62 -4.05 9.03
N ASN A 118 22.72 -4.81 7.93
CA ASN A 118 21.59 -5.59 7.40
C ASN A 118 21.36 -6.83 8.27
N LEU A 119 20.12 -7.03 8.72
CA LEU A 119 19.78 -8.14 9.62
C LEU A 119 19.25 -9.39 8.90
N GLY A 120 19.00 -9.31 7.59
CA GLY A 120 18.45 -10.40 6.79
C GLY A 120 17.39 -9.89 5.80
N THR A 121 16.47 -10.76 5.41
CA THR A 121 15.33 -10.41 4.56
C THR A 121 14.03 -10.77 5.26
N ASP A 122 13.16 -9.79 5.39
CA ASP A 122 11.91 -9.90 6.11
C ASP A 122 10.73 -9.78 5.17
N THR A 123 9.69 -10.56 5.47
CA THR A 123 8.42 -10.51 4.74
C THR A 123 7.29 -10.21 5.71
N LEU A 124 6.65 -9.05 5.53
CA LEU A 124 5.55 -8.57 6.36
C LEU A 124 4.24 -8.68 5.59
N TYR A 125 3.24 -9.30 6.20
CA TYR A 125 1.90 -9.44 5.62
C TYR A 125 0.93 -8.55 6.38
N PHE A 126 0.42 -7.51 5.74
CA PHE A 126 -0.55 -6.58 6.33
C PHE A 126 -1.93 -6.75 5.69
N ALA A 127 -2.98 -6.79 6.52
CA ALA A 127 -4.33 -6.51 6.09
C ALA A 127 -4.53 -5.00 6.05
N ILE A 128 -5.00 -4.46 4.91
CA ILE A 128 -5.16 -3.02 4.69
C ILE A 128 -6.60 -2.69 4.28
N ASN A 129 -7.16 -1.68 4.94
CA ASN A 129 -8.41 -1.04 4.55
C ASN A 129 -8.17 0.44 4.20
N PRO A 130 -8.05 0.75 2.89
CA PRO A 130 -7.79 2.11 2.43
C PRO A 130 -8.82 3.14 2.91
N SER A 131 -10.08 2.74 3.07
CA SER A 131 -11.15 3.65 3.49
C SER A 131 -10.94 4.19 4.90
N LEU A 132 -10.20 3.47 5.75
CA LEU A 132 -9.98 3.89 7.13
C LEU A 132 -8.93 5.02 7.24
N PHE A 133 -8.01 5.18 6.28
CA PHE A 133 -7.00 6.25 6.32
C PHE A 133 -7.60 7.66 6.28
N THR A 134 -8.76 7.83 5.68
CA THR A 134 -9.42 9.14 5.52
C THR A 134 -10.49 9.41 6.58
N THR A 135 -10.90 8.38 7.33
CA THR A 135 -11.90 8.53 8.38
C THR A 135 -11.28 8.96 9.71
N LYS A 136 -11.99 9.78 10.49
CA LYS A 136 -11.61 10.09 11.88
C LYS A 136 -11.86 8.92 12.85
N ASP A 137 -12.36 7.79 12.35
CA ASP A 137 -12.77 6.62 13.14
C ASP A 137 -11.61 5.76 13.65
N PHE A 138 -10.34 6.15 13.40
CA PHE A 138 -9.16 5.59 14.09
C PHE A 138 -9.35 5.50 15.61
N GLN A 139 -10.14 6.40 16.19
CA GLN A 139 -10.40 6.46 17.64
C GLN A 139 -11.24 5.30 18.19
N LYS A 140 -11.84 4.45 17.35
CA LYS A 140 -12.66 3.30 17.78
C LYS A 140 -11.91 1.95 17.74
N GLY A 141 -10.59 1.96 17.58
CA GLY A 141 -9.78 0.74 17.47
C GLY A 141 -9.82 0.09 16.08
N HIS A 142 -10.34 0.81 15.08
CA HIS A 142 -10.32 0.40 13.67
C HIS A 142 -9.07 0.99 13.01
N TYR A 143 -8.00 0.21 13.00
CA TYR A 143 -6.75 0.61 12.36
C TYR A 143 -6.78 0.30 10.86
N PRO A 144 -6.30 1.19 9.98
CA PRO A 144 -6.28 0.99 8.54
C PRO A 144 -5.33 -0.12 8.11
N VAL A 145 -4.35 -0.44 8.96
CA VAL A 145 -3.32 -1.45 8.73
C VAL A 145 -3.30 -2.39 9.94
N LYS A 146 -3.24 -3.69 9.68
CA LYS A 146 -3.11 -4.73 10.70
C LYS A 146 -2.08 -5.77 10.26
N LEU A 147 -1.06 -6.01 11.07
CA LEU A 147 -0.10 -7.08 10.82
C LEU A 147 -0.79 -8.44 10.97
N LEU A 148 -0.68 -9.30 9.95
CA LEU A 148 -1.19 -10.67 9.95
C LEU A 148 -0.08 -11.66 10.27
N LYS A 149 1.09 -11.46 9.67
CA LYS A 149 2.23 -12.37 9.78
C LYS A 149 3.53 -11.61 9.54
N TYR A 150 4.58 -12.05 10.22
CA TYR A 150 5.95 -11.60 10.06
C TYR A 150 6.82 -12.83 9.80
N GLU A 151 7.63 -12.80 8.76
CA GLU A 151 8.61 -13.83 8.44
C GLU A 151 10.00 -13.21 8.32
N HIS A 152 11.01 -13.91 8.82
CA HIS A 152 12.41 -13.49 8.77
C HIS A 152 13.25 -14.58 8.12
N HIS A 153 14.14 -14.18 7.22
CA HIS A 153 15.16 -15.02 6.61
C HIS A 153 16.54 -14.45 6.94
N GLU A 154 17.35 -15.25 7.62
CA GLU A 154 18.72 -14.87 7.96
C GLU A 154 19.54 -14.59 6.68
N PRO A 155 20.50 -13.65 6.73
CA PRO A 155 21.42 -13.45 5.62
C PRO A 155 22.20 -14.75 5.38
N PRO A 156 22.56 -15.07 4.12
CA PRO A 156 23.37 -16.25 3.84
C PRO A 156 24.66 -16.16 4.66
N ASN A 157 24.88 -17.17 5.50
CA ASN A 157 26.08 -17.26 6.34
C ASN A 157 27.30 -17.00 5.47
N GLN A 158 28.08 -15.96 5.81
CA GLN A 158 29.45 -15.86 5.35
C GLN A 158 30.24 -16.98 6.06
N SER A 159 30.18 -18.19 5.51
CA SER A 159 31.10 -19.25 5.91
C SER A 159 32.51 -18.76 5.56
N ASN A 160 33.26 -18.39 6.59
CA ASN A 160 34.70 -18.24 6.50
C ASN A 160 35.29 -19.63 6.22
N ASP A 161 35.41 -19.97 4.93
CA ASP A 161 36.31 -21.01 4.45
C ASP A 161 37.58 -20.36 3.87
#